data_AF-A0A958PHN1-F1
#
_entry.id   AF-A0A958PHN1-F1
#
_cell.length_a   1.000
_cell.length_b   1.000
_cell.length_c   1.000
_cell.angle_alpha   90.00
_cell.angle_beta   90.00
_cell.angle_gamma   90.00
#
_symmetry.space_group_name_H-M   'P 1'
#
loop_
_entity.id
_entity.type
_entity.pdbx_description
1 polymer ?
#
loop_
_entity_poly.entity_id
_entity_poly.type
_entity_poly.pdbx_seq_one_letter_code
_entity_poly.pdbx_strand_id
1 'polypeptide(L)'
;MKTKLYILALLLVVCLPAEATRVLKANRKGMVIQQAKGVQWQMGDLACAVRKKRKIACGKVIQATSKRAVVAFTQVPKTAVQKGDRVLAANGNAKTDQREPAATRGSSYGSAHDTREGRGDKFNITGGFNAGFTLFFPMLDIQFALSPSIALGLRPQFFRLTAATTSLTSFGGHLTFNYYSKKNYKGLWIQIGPGFYTVAVEGLGSESTTAFGGIATLGWRLRFKSGFNIGIGAGATFISPITSNIVVIEFDGFRPTLALDLGFTF
;
A
#
# COMPACT_ATOMS: atom_id res chain seq x y z
N MET A 1 -9.98 29.68 15.65
CA MET A 1 -9.61 28.81 14.52
C MET A 1 -8.12 28.45 14.57
N LYS A 2 -7.73 27.34 15.22
CA LYS A 2 -6.32 26.86 15.26
C LYS A 2 -6.24 25.33 15.33
N THR A 3 -6.97 24.63 14.46
CA THR A 3 -7.13 23.16 14.51
C THR A 3 -6.91 22.51 13.14
N LYS A 4 -5.86 22.91 12.40
CA LYS A 4 -5.60 22.40 11.04
C LYS A 4 -4.17 21.92 10.74
N LEU A 5 -3.34 21.60 11.73
CA LEU A 5 -1.94 21.19 11.47
C LEU A 5 -1.49 19.82 12.02
N TYR A 6 -2.34 19.07 12.73
CA TYR A 6 -1.91 17.81 13.35
C TYR A 6 -2.11 16.57 12.46
N ILE A 7 -3.00 16.62 11.46
CA ILE A 7 -3.31 15.44 10.62
C ILE A 7 -2.23 15.17 9.56
N LEU A 8 -1.49 16.20 9.12
CA LEU A 8 -0.39 16.02 8.16
C LEU A 8 0.87 15.40 8.79
N ALA A 9 1.06 15.54 10.10
CA ALA A 9 2.21 15.01 10.82
C ALA A 9 2.13 13.49 11.05
N LEU A 10 0.94 12.89 11.03
CA LEU A 10 0.76 11.45 11.28
C LEU A 10 1.12 10.58 10.07
N LEU A 11 1.16 11.14 8.85
CA LEU A 11 1.53 10.43 7.60
C LEU A 11 3.05 10.41 7.33
N LEU A 12 3.85 11.13 8.12
CA LEU A 12 5.32 11.25 7.93
C LEU A 12 6.14 10.33 8.85
N VAL A 13 5.49 9.53 9.70
CA VAL A 13 6.17 8.66 10.64
C VAL A 13 6.42 7.28 10.00
N VAL A 14 7.72 6.92 9.92
CA VAL A 14 8.31 5.60 9.60
C VAL A 14 8.63 5.28 8.13
N CYS A 15 9.35 6.15 7.44
CA CYS A 15 10.38 5.68 6.49
C CYS A 15 11.73 5.59 7.22
N LEU A 16 11.85 4.65 8.17
CA LEU A 16 13.17 4.35 8.74
C LEU A 16 14.04 3.80 7.60
N PRO A 17 15.19 4.42 7.29
CA PRO A 17 16.06 3.93 6.24
C PRO A 17 16.49 2.51 6.63
N ALA A 18 16.14 1.52 5.80
CA ALA A 18 16.62 0.16 5.98
C ALA A 18 18.15 0.20 6.05
N GLU A 19 18.70 -0.10 7.23
CA GLU A 19 20.15 -0.07 7.44
C GLU A 19 20.80 -1.05 6.46
N ALA A 20 21.67 -0.55 5.59
CA ALA A 20 22.33 -1.39 4.62
C ALA A 20 23.29 -2.36 5.33
N THR A 21 23.23 -3.65 5.00
CA THR A 21 24.23 -4.65 5.39
C THR A 21 25.62 -4.19 4.97
N ARG A 22 26.58 -4.16 5.90
CA ARG A 22 27.97 -3.73 5.65
C ARG A 22 28.98 -4.83 5.95
N VAL A 23 30.13 -4.74 5.30
CA VAL A 23 31.30 -5.56 5.63
C VAL A 23 31.90 -5.09 6.95
N LEU A 24 32.03 -6.01 7.91
CA LEU A 24 32.67 -5.77 9.21
C LEU A 24 34.16 -6.08 9.17
N LYS A 25 34.54 -7.16 8.49
CA LYS A 25 35.92 -7.63 8.34
C LYS A 25 36.04 -8.40 7.02
N ALA A 26 37.18 -8.33 6.36
CA ALA A 26 37.46 -9.12 5.16
C ALA A 26 38.93 -9.56 5.13
N ASN A 27 39.19 -10.67 4.44
CA ASN A 27 40.53 -11.16 4.11
C ASN A 27 40.53 -11.70 2.66
N ARG A 28 41.60 -12.37 2.23
CA ARG A 28 41.69 -12.90 0.85
C ARG A 28 40.70 -14.03 0.54
N LYS A 29 40.19 -14.74 1.56
CA LYS A 29 39.32 -15.93 1.41
C LYS A 29 37.83 -15.63 1.63
N GLY A 30 37.49 -14.53 2.32
CA GLY A 30 36.11 -14.22 2.61
C GLY A 30 35.89 -12.90 3.34
N MET A 31 34.64 -12.67 3.74
CA MET A 31 34.21 -11.50 4.50
C MET A 31 33.18 -11.84 5.55
N VAL A 32 33.14 -11.06 6.62
CA VAL A 32 32.10 -11.08 7.65
C VAL A 32 31.22 -9.86 7.45
N ILE A 33 29.92 -10.07 7.37
CA ILE A 33 28.92 -9.04 7.08
C ILE A 33 27.96 -8.89 8.27
N GLN A 34 27.49 -7.66 8.51
CA GLN A 34 26.49 -7.36 9.53
C GLN A 34 25.08 -7.67 9.02
N GLN A 35 24.29 -8.43 9.78
CA GLN A 35 22.87 -8.60 9.48
C GLN A 35 22.10 -7.34 9.89
N ALA A 36 21.29 -6.80 8.97
CA ALA A 36 20.38 -5.71 9.29
C ALA A 36 19.18 -6.26 10.08
N LYS A 37 18.56 -5.42 10.91
CA LYS A 37 17.40 -5.83 11.71
C LYS A 37 16.27 -6.29 10.77
N GLY A 38 15.77 -7.52 10.97
CA GLY A 38 14.76 -8.14 10.11
C GLY A 38 15.31 -8.89 8.89
N VAL A 39 16.63 -9.02 8.75
CA VAL A 39 17.31 -9.65 7.61
C VAL A 39 18.12 -10.85 8.08
N GLN A 40 17.67 -12.06 7.76
CA GLN A 40 18.45 -13.27 8.02
C GLN A 40 19.01 -13.85 6.73
N TRP A 41 20.33 -13.92 6.64
CA TRP A 41 21.02 -14.63 5.56
C TRP A 41 20.98 -16.13 5.81
N GLN A 42 20.75 -16.91 4.77
CA GLN A 42 20.77 -18.38 4.81
C GLN A 42 22.11 -18.90 4.29
N MET A 43 22.48 -20.12 4.70
CA MET A 43 23.64 -20.78 4.12
C MET A 43 23.43 -21.01 2.62
N GLY A 44 24.46 -20.76 1.82
CA GLY A 44 24.41 -20.86 0.35
C GLY A 44 24.04 -19.56 -0.35
N ASP A 45 23.49 -18.57 0.34
CA ASP A 45 23.12 -17.27 -0.24
C ASP A 45 24.33 -16.57 -0.86
N LEU A 46 24.13 -15.95 -2.03
CA LEU A 46 25.18 -15.21 -2.73
C LEU A 46 25.21 -13.75 -2.25
N ALA A 47 26.29 -13.38 -1.54
CA ALA A 47 26.50 -12.04 -1.02
C ALA A 47 27.63 -11.33 -1.78
N CYS A 48 27.40 -10.08 -2.16
CA CYS A 48 28.34 -9.29 -2.95
C CYS A 48 28.67 -7.96 -2.27
N ALA A 49 29.97 -7.71 -2.06
CA ALA A 49 30.47 -6.42 -1.62
C ALA A 49 30.49 -5.42 -2.79
N VAL A 50 29.99 -4.21 -2.54
CA VAL A 50 29.86 -3.14 -3.52
C VAL A 50 30.43 -1.85 -2.95
N ARG A 51 31.28 -1.18 -3.74
CA ARG A 51 31.86 0.14 -3.43
C ARG A 51 31.67 1.06 -4.63
N LYS A 52 31.18 2.29 -4.41
CA LYS A 52 30.90 3.27 -5.48
C LYS A 52 30.09 2.66 -6.64
N LYS A 53 29.04 1.89 -6.32
CA LYS A 53 28.18 1.15 -7.26
C LYS A 53 28.87 0.04 -8.08
N ARG A 54 30.16 -0.26 -7.84
CA ARG A 54 30.89 -1.36 -8.50
C ARG A 54 30.98 -2.59 -7.61
N LYS A 55 30.77 -3.76 -8.21
CA LYS A 55 30.95 -5.07 -7.58
C LYS A 55 32.43 -5.32 -7.32
N ILE A 56 32.82 -5.51 -6.05
CA ILE A 56 34.21 -5.72 -5.65
C ILE A 56 34.51 -7.22 -5.55
N ALA A 57 33.68 -7.95 -4.81
CA ALA A 57 33.83 -9.38 -4.56
C ALA A 57 32.47 -10.01 -4.30
N CYS A 58 32.35 -11.32 -4.55
CA CYS A 58 31.19 -12.10 -4.12
C CYS A 58 31.61 -13.43 -3.56
N GLY A 59 30.72 -13.96 -2.74
CA GLY A 59 30.89 -15.26 -2.14
C GLY A 59 29.57 -15.85 -1.67
N LYS A 60 29.63 -17.10 -1.22
CA LYS A 60 28.49 -17.78 -0.62
C LYS A 60 28.55 -17.65 0.89
N VAL A 61 27.40 -17.44 1.52
CA VAL A 61 27.27 -17.50 2.97
C VAL A 61 27.54 -18.94 3.42
N ILE A 62 28.57 -19.14 4.22
CA ILE A 62 28.95 -20.46 4.77
C ILE A 62 28.53 -20.61 6.23
N GLN A 63 28.24 -19.50 6.90
CA GLN A 63 27.79 -19.48 8.28
C GLN A 63 26.95 -18.21 8.52
N ALA A 64 25.85 -18.33 9.24
CA ALA A 64 25.01 -17.20 9.63
C ALA A 64 24.58 -17.32 11.09
N THR A 65 24.58 -16.18 11.79
CA THR A 65 23.99 -15.99 13.12
C THR A 65 23.00 -14.84 13.04
N SER A 66 22.22 -14.60 14.11
CA SER A 66 21.24 -13.49 14.16
C SER A 66 21.81 -12.09 13.99
N LYS A 67 23.14 -11.91 14.05
CA LYS A 67 23.81 -10.61 13.94
C LYS A 67 24.81 -10.52 12.80
N ARG A 68 25.35 -11.65 12.33
CA ARG A 68 26.47 -11.68 11.37
C ARG A 68 26.34 -12.85 10.41
N ALA A 69 26.90 -12.71 9.22
CA ALA A 69 27.12 -13.83 8.31
C ALA A 69 28.58 -13.85 7.82
N VAL A 70 29.12 -15.04 7.63
CA VAL A 70 30.45 -15.29 7.07
C VAL A 70 30.28 -15.75 5.63
N VAL A 71 30.96 -15.07 4.73
CA VAL A 71 30.88 -15.26 3.29
C VAL A 71 32.23 -15.72 2.77
N ALA A 72 32.28 -16.91 2.17
CA ALA A 72 33.47 -17.42 1.49
C ALA A 72 33.47 -16.98 0.03
N PHE A 73 34.53 -16.30 -0.42
CA PHE A 73 34.59 -15.81 -1.79
C PHE A 73 34.64 -16.96 -2.79
N THR A 74 33.85 -16.87 -3.86
CA THR A 74 33.86 -17.87 -4.95
C THR A 74 35.10 -17.74 -5.82
N GLN A 75 35.72 -16.56 -5.86
CA GLN A 75 36.93 -16.25 -6.60
C GLN A 75 37.77 -15.26 -5.80
N VAL A 76 39.10 -15.33 -5.90
CA VAL A 76 39.99 -14.37 -5.26
C VAL A 76 39.67 -12.96 -5.82
N PRO A 77 39.29 -12.00 -4.98
CA PRO A 77 38.85 -10.71 -5.48
C PRO A 77 40.01 -9.91 -6.05
N LYS A 78 39.82 -9.35 -7.25
CA LYS A 78 40.81 -8.48 -7.93
C LYS A 78 41.09 -7.19 -7.14
N THR A 79 40.13 -6.75 -6.33
CA THR A 79 40.23 -5.56 -5.50
C THR A 79 39.90 -5.92 -4.05
N ALA A 80 40.70 -5.43 -3.10
CA ALA A 80 40.50 -5.72 -1.70
C ALA A 80 39.15 -5.19 -1.18
N VAL A 81 38.36 -6.07 -0.57
CA VAL A 81 37.16 -5.71 0.17
C VAL A 81 37.56 -4.99 1.46
N GLN A 82 36.92 -3.86 1.75
CA GLN A 82 37.23 -3.03 2.91
C GLN A 82 36.06 -3.02 3.90
N LYS A 83 36.36 -2.76 5.17
CA LYS A 83 35.33 -2.52 6.20
C LYS A 83 34.46 -1.33 5.78
N GLY A 84 33.14 -1.49 5.90
CA GLY A 84 32.16 -0.47 5.53
C GLY A 84 31.61 -0.58 4.11
N ASP A 85 32.18 -1.45 3.26
CA ASP A 85 31.60 -1.76 1.95
C ASP A 85 30.15 -2.24 2.11
N ARG A 86 29.27 -1.80 1.20
CA ARG A 86 27.87 -2.21 1.20
C ARG A 86 27.75 -3.63 0.67
N VAL A 87 26.86 -4.42 1.25
CA VAL A 87 26.63 -5.81 0.83
C VAL A 87 25.23 -5.93 0.28
N LEU A 88 25.12 -6.51 -0.91
CA LEU A 88 23.85 -6.77 -1.59
C LEU A 88 23.70 -8.27 -1.84
N ALA A 89 22.46 -8.76 -1.94
CA ALA A 89 22.24 -10.06 -2.57
C ALA A 89 22.61 -9.95 -4.04
N ALA A 90 23.30 -10.97 -4.55
CA ALA A 90 23.34 -11.16 -5.98
C ALA A 90 22.23 -12.12 -6.39
N ASN A 91 21.11 -11.58 -6.88
CA ASN A 91 20.18 -12.36 -7.69
C ASN A 91 20.91 -12.83 -8.96
N GLY A 92 20.67 -14.08 -9.35
CA GLY A 92 21.39 -14.84 -10.38
C GLY A 92 21.41 -14.28 -11.81
N ASN A 93 21.01 -13.04 -12.04
CA ASN A 93 21.06 -12.40 -13.36
C ASN A 93 22.08 -11.25 -13.33
N ALA A 94 23.30 -11.56 -13.75
CA ALA A 94 24.41 -10.61 -13.85
C ALA A 94 24.17 -9.42 -14.83
N LYS A 95 23.04 -9.41 -15.56
CA LYS A 95 22.73 -8.45 -16.62
C LYS A 95 21.80 -7.29 -16.21
N THR A 96 21.17 -7.33 -15.03
CA THR A 96 20.25 -6.25 -14.60
C THR A 96 20.75 -5.64 -13.29
N ASP A 97 21.14 -4.36 -13.34
CA ASP A 97 21.68 -3.59 -12.20
C ASP A 97 20.64 -3.25 -11.10
N GLN A 98 19.43 -3.81 -11.16
CA GLN A 98 18.47 -3.75 -10.07
C GLN A 98 18.78 -4.85 -9.05
N ARG A 99 19.61 -4.51 -8.07
CA ARG A 99 19.98 -5.40 -6.96
C ARG A 99 19.21 -5.03 -5.71
N GLU A 100 18.34 -5.93 -5.26
CA GLU A 100 17.65 -5.79 -3.98
C GLU A 100 18.54 -6.26 -2.82
N PRO A 101 18.36 -5.70 -1.61
CA PRO A 101 18.96 -6.26 -0.40
C PRO A 101 18.51 -7.72 -0.22
N ALA A 102 19.42 -8.61 0.18
CA ALA A 102 19.13 -10.05 0.34
C ALA A 102 17.98 -10.38 1.29
N ALA A 103 17.64 -9.42 2.13
CA ALA A 103 16.58 -9.45 3.11
C ALA A 103 15.16 -9.65 2.58
N THR A 104 14.87 -9.17 1.38
CA THR A 104 13.49 -9.04 0.94
C THR A 104 12.86 -10.38 0.54
N ARG A 105 13.60 -11.50 0.65
CA ARG A 105 13.13 -12.86 0.34
C ARG A 105 12.93 -13.74 1.59
N GLY A 106 12.55 -13.16 2.72
CA GLY A 106 11.98 -13.92 3.82
C GLY A 106 10.60 -14.48 3.43
N SER A 107 10.52 -15.80 3.23
CA SER A 107 9.31 -16.62 2.99
C SER A 107 8.65 -16.52 1.60
N SER A 108 9.11 -17.37 0.68
CA SER A 108 8.22 -18.19 -0.15
C SER A 108 9.06 -19.15 -1.00
N TYR A 109 9.40 -20.32 -0.44
CA TYR A 109 9.61 -21.51 -1.26
C TYR A 109 8.23 -21.91 -1.82
N GLY A 110 7.82 -21.21 -2.87
CA GLY A 110 6.71 -21.54 -3.73
C GLY A 110 7.24 -21.51 -5.14
N SER A 111 7.03 -22.60 -5.87
CA SER A 111 7.49 -22.89 -7.23
C SER A 111 7.82 -21.66 -8.08
N ALA A 112 9.01 -21.72 -8.68
CA ALA A 112 9.44 -20.83 -9.75
C ALA A 112 8.49 -20.97 -10.97
N HIS A 113 7.35 -20.31 -10.90
CA HIS A 113 6.49 -20.02 -12.03
C HIS A 113 6.50 -18.49 -12.21
N ASP A 114 7.07 -18.04 -13.32
CA ASP A 114 7.07 -16.66 -13.82
C ASP A 114 7.60 -15.53 -12.91
N THR A 115 8.92 -15.44 -12.79
CA THR A 115 9.62 -14.23 -12.27
C THR A 115 9.64 -13.06 -13.26
N ARG A 116 8.63 -12.93 -14.13
CA ARG A 116 8.44 -11.80 -15.06
C ARG A 116 7.23 -10.93 -14.71
N GLU A 117 6.62 -11.09 -13.54
CA GLU A 117 5.77 -10.05 -12.94
C GLU A 117 6.66 -8.89 -12.46
N GLY A 118 6.93 -7.98 -13.39
CA GLY A 118 7.62 -6.73 -13.18
C GLY A 118 6.93 -5.83 -12.16
N ARG A 119 7.70 -4.86 -11.61
CA ARG A 119 7.26 -3.72 -10.77
C ARG A 119 5.87 -3.93 -10.15
N GLY A 120 5.83 -4.46 -8.93
CA GLY A 120 4.57 -4.66 -8.20
C GLY A 120 3.73 -3.39 -8.26
N ASP A 121 2.54 -3.51 -8.82
CA ASP A 121 1.67 -2.37 -9.10
C ASP A 121 1.32 -1.70 -7.79
N LYS A 122 1.67 -0.43 -7.68
CA LYS A 122 1.56 0.29 -6.41
C LYS A 122 0.28 1.09 -6.34
N PHE A 123 -0.29 1.48 -7.48
CA PHE A 123 -1.43 2.36 -7.52
C PHE A 123 -2.60 1.68 -8.23
N ASN A 124 -3.80 1.95 -7.74
CA ASN A 124 -5.02 1.56 -8.41
C ASN A 124 -6.00 2.73 -8.35
N ILE A 125 -6.51 3.13 -9.52
CA ILE A 125 -7.54 4.15 -9.63
C ILE A 125 -8.79 3.47 -10.15
N THR A 126 -9.85 3.53 -9.37
CA THR A 126 -11.15 2.94 -9.68
C THR A 126 -12.23 4.01 -9.66
N GLY A 127 -12.98 4.10 -10.75
CA GLY A 127 -14.23 4.86 -10.84
C GLY A 127 -15.41 3.91 -10.80
N GLY A 128 -16.54 4.36 -10.28
CA GLY A 128 -17.70 3.49 -10.14
C GLY A 128 -18.90 4.19 -9.57
N PHE A 129 -19.84 3.38 -9.08
CA PHE A 129 -21.01 3.87 -8.37
C PHE A 129 -21.28 3.05 -7.13
N ASN A 130 -21.79 3.76 -6.10
CA ASN A 130 -22.40 3.16 -4.93
C ASN A 130 -23.90 3.40 -5.03
N ALA A 131 -24.68 2.32 -5.10
CA ALA A 131 -26.13 2.37 -5.07
C ALA A 131 -26.61 1.98 -3.67
N GLY A 132 -27.26 2.92 -2.99
CA GLY A 132 -28.19 2.61 -1.91
C GLY A 132 -29.60 2.42 -2.46
N PHE A 133 -30.54 1.96 -1.62
CA PHE A 133 -31.93 1.75 -2.05
C PHE A 133 -32.62 3.00 -2.61
N THR A 134 -32.17 4.19 -2.18
CA THR A 134 -32.78 5.46 -2.54
C THR A 134 -31.87 6.38 -3.33
N LEU A 135 -30.56 6.08 -3.41
CA LEU A 135 -29.55 7.03 -3.86
C LEU A 135 -28.44 6.36 -4.65
N PHE A 136 -28.03 6.99 -5.74
CA PHE A 136 -26.86 6.62 -6.53
C PHE A 136 -25.78 7.67 -6.37
N PHE A 137 -24.57 7.22 -6.02
CA PHE A 137 -23.43 8.10 -5.82
C PHE A 137 -22.27 7.68 -6.72
N PRO A 138 -21.75 8.58 -7.58
CA PRO A 138 -20.48 8.30 -8.24
C PRO A 138 -19.39 8.14 -7.18
N MET A 139 -18.51 7.17 -7.36
CA MET A 139 -17.33 6.99 -6.52
C MET A 139 -16.07 7.03 -7.36
N LEU A 140 -15.06 7.69 -6.82
CA LEU A 140 -13.68 7.57 -7.23
C LEU A 140 -12.92 7.02 -6.02
N ASP A 141 -12.09 6.02 -6.23
CA ASP A 141 -11.28 5.41 -5.18
C ASP A 141 -9.84 5.26 -5.69
N ILE A 142 -8.95 5.98 -5.04
CA ILE A 142 -7.52 6.05 -5.36
C ILE A 142 -6.78 5.28 -4.28
N GLN A 143 -6.20 4.14 -4.64
CA GLN A 143 -5.59 3.22 -3.71
C GLN A 143 -4.08 3.11 -3.93
N PHE A 144 -3.36 2.92 -2.83
CA PHE A 144 -1.92 2.70 -2.76
C PHE A 144 -1.63 1.40 -1.99
N ALA A 145 -0.90 0.48 -2.63
CA ALA A 145 -0.55 -0.81 -2.07
C ALA A 145 0.59 -0.65 -1.05
N LEU A 146 0.30 -0.98 0.21
CA LEU A 146 1.31 -1.11 1.26
C LEU A 146 2.00 -2.48 1.21
N SER A 147 1.25 -3.50 0.80
CA SER A 147 1.74 -4.86 0.58
C SER A 147 0.98 -5.48 -0.59
N PRO A 148 1.36 -6.68 -1.08
CA PRO A 148 0.63 -7.33 -2.16
C PRO A 148 -0.87 -7.54 -1.88
N SER A 149 -1.26 -7.62 -0.61
CA SER A 149 -2.64 -7.89 -0.17
C SER A 149 -3.28 -6.74 0.61
N ILE A 150 -2.56 -5.65 0.87
CA ILE A 150 -3.07 -4.53 1.68
C ILE A 150 -2.88 -3.24 0.92
N ALA A 151 -3.95 -2.45 0.81
CA ALA A 151 -3.90 -1.11 0.25
C ALA A 151 -4.60 -0.09 1.15
N LEU A 152 -4.07 1.13 1.17
CA LEU A 152 -4.76 2.30 1.71
C LEU A 152 -5.33 3.10 0.55
N GLY A 153 -6.53 3.62 0.68
CA GLY A 153 -7.17 4.40 -0.36
C GLY A 153 -7.83 5.67 0.14
N LEU A 154 -8.08 6.58 -0.78
CA LEU A 154 -8.89 7.76 -0.59
C LEU A 154 -10.10 7.67 -1.52
N ARG A 155 -11.29 7.74 -0.93
CA ARG A 155 -12.55 7.64 -1.65
C ARG A 155 -13.38 8.92 -1.49
N PRO A 156 -13.15 9.96 -2.29
CA PRO A 156 -14.02 11.12 -2.32
C PRO A 156 -15.43 10.73 -2.75
N GLN A 157 -16.42 11.40 -2.15
CA GLN A 157 -17.83 11.25 -2.45
C GLN A 157 -18.50 12.61 -2.52
N PHE A 158 -19.36 12.75 -3.51
CA PHE A 158 -20.18 13.93 -3.72
C PHE A 158 -21.60 13.49 -3.98
N PHE A 159 -22.56 14.17 -3.36
CA PHE A 159 -23.96 13.96 -3.68
C PHE A 159 -24.76 15.25 -3.56
N ARG A 160 -25.78 15.36 -4.40
CA ARG A 160 -26.72 16.46 -4.40
C ARG A 160 -28.12 15.91 -4.50
N LEU A 161 -28.98 16.33 -3.59
CA LEU A 161 -30.40 16.08 -3.61
C LEU A 161 -31.14 17.39 -3.76
N THR A 162 -32.15 17.38 -4.62
CA THR A 162 -32.98 18.57 -4.87
C THR A 162 -34.43 18.17 -4.68
N ALA A 163 -35.09 18.84 -3.75
CA ALA A 163 -36.54 18.81 -3.55
C ALA A 163 -37.12 20.17 -3.98
N ALA A 164 -38.45 20.31 -3.96
CA ALA A 164 -39.16 21.45 -4.57
C ALA A 164 -38.69 22.83 -4.07
N THR A 165 -38.31 22.94 -2.79
CA THR A 165 -37.91 24.21 -2.16
C THR A 165 -36.56 24.13 -1.44
N THR A 166 -35.92 22.97 -1.44
CA THR A 166 -34.67 22.73 -0.71
C THR A 166 -33.71 21.90 -1.55
N SER A 167 -32.42 22.21 -1.47
CA SER A 167 -31.37 21.39 -2.02
C SER A 167 -30.36 21.04 -0.94
N LEU A 168 -29.96 19.79 -0.89
CA LEU A 168 -28.96 19.28 0.02
C LEU A 168 -27.75 18.85 -0.81
N THR A 169 -26.61 19.49 -0.58
CA THR A 169 -25.36 19.16 -1.22
C THR A 169 -24.40 18.63 -0.17
N SER A 170 -23.69 17.55 -0.46
CA SER A 170 -22.65 17.05 0.40
C SER A 170 -21.37 16.75 -0.36
N PHE A 171 -20.27 17.08 0.29
CA PHE A 171 -18.93 16.78 -0.16
C PHE A 171 -18.15 16.14 0.98
N GLY A 172 -17.48 15.04 0.71
CA GLY A 172 -16.75 14.30 1.72
C GLY A 172 -16.03 13.09 1.15
N GLY A 173 -15.86 12.07 1.97
CA GLY A 173 -15.30 10.81 1.53
C GLY A 173 -14.79 9.95 2.67
N HIS A 174 -14.08 8.89 2.31
CA HIS A 174 -13.50 7.94 3.24
C HIS A 174 -12.00 7.78 3.05
N LEU A 175 -11.30 7.55 4.15
CA LEU A 175 -9.98 6.93 4.14
C LEU A 175 -10.19 5.42 4.25
N THR A 176 -9.78 4.65 3.24
CA THR A 176 -10.11 3.23 3.13
C THR A 176 -8.89 2.35 3.43
N PHE A 177 -9.10 1.32 4.21
CA PHE A 177 -8.18 0.19 4.36
C PHE A 177 -8.77 -0.99 3.62
N ASN A 178 -8.01 -1.56 2.69
CA ASN A 178 -8.45 -2.63 1.80
C ASN A 178 -7.55 -3.85 1.99
N TYR A 179 -8.17 -5.00 2.27
CA TYR A 179 -7.53 -6.30 2.23
C TYR A 179 -7.96 -7.07 0.98
N TYR A 180 -7.01 -7.70 0.30
CA TYR A 180 -7.24 -8.54 -0.89
C TYR A 180 -6.72 -9.96 -0.65
N SER A 181 -7.57 -10.94 -0.95
CA SER A 181 -7.23 -12.37 -0.88
C SER A 181 -6.15 -12.79 -1.88
N LYS A 182 -5.98 -12.05 -2.98
CA LYS A 182 -4.92 -12.27 -3.98
C LYS A 182 -4.12 -11.00 -4.18
N LYS A 183 -2.91 -11.15 -4.73
CA LYS A 183 -1.99 -10.03 -4.95
C LYS A 183 -2.55 -9.01 -5.94
N ASN A 184 -2.17 -7.75 -5.74
CA ASN A 184 -2.37 -6.64 -6.67
C ASN A 184 -3.85 -6.38 -7.00
N TYR A 185 -4.64 -6.05 -5.97
CA TYR A 185 -6.04 -5.63 -6.10
C TYR A 185 -6.96 -6.69 -6.73
N LYS A 186 -6.77 -7.97 -6.41
CA LYS A 186 -7.50 -9.10 -7.03
C LYS A 186 -8.16 -10.01 -6.00
N GLY A 187 -9.27 -10.62 -6.41
CA GLY A 187 -10.01 -11.64 -5.66
C GLY A 187 -11.02 -11.04 -4.69
N LEU A 188 -11.35 -11.79 -3.64
CA LEU A 188 -12.13 -11.29 -2.52
C LEU A 188 -11.43 -10.05 -1.92
N TRP A 189 -12.19 -8.97 -1.74
CA TRP A 189 -11.71 -7.77 -1.08
C TRP A 189 -12.62 -7.37 0.08
N ILE A 190 -12.01 -6.95 1.18
CA ILE A 190 -12.68 -6.38 2.35
C ILE A 190 -12.19 -4.95 2.46
N GLN A 191 -13.12 -4.02 2.62
CA GLN A 191 -12.78 -2.64 2.87
C GLN A 191 -13.51 -2.10 4.08
N ILE A 192 -12.75 -1.39 4.90
CA ILE A 192 -13.26 -0.62 6.02
C ILE A 192 -12.64 0.78 6.01
N GLY A 193 -13.30 1.77 6.58
CA GLY A 193 -12.70 3.10 6.65
C GLY A 193 -13.56 4.14 7.35
N PRO A 194 -12.96 5.08 8.10
CA PRO A 194 -13.67 6.25 8.58
C PRO A 194 -13.93 7.23 7.43
N GLY A 195 -14.98 8.03 7.59
CA GLY A 195 -15.37 9.07 6.65
C GLY A 195 -15.71 10.39 7.33
N PHE A 196 -15.67 11.45 6.54
CA PHE A 196 -16.02 12.80 6.95
C PHE A 196 -16.76 13.50 5.80
N TYR A 197 -17.81 14.23 6.15
CA TYR A 197 -18.67 14.93 5.20
C TYR A 197 -18.95 16.34 5.68
N THR A 198 -19.02 17.26 4.71
CA THR A 198 -19.66 18.55 4.86
C THR A 198 -20.99 18.48 4.12
N VAL A 199 -22.07 18.90 4.78
CA VAL A 199 -23.43 18.91 4.24
C VAL A 199 -23.93 20.34 4.28
N ALA A 200 -24.31 20.87 3.13
CA ALA A 200 -24.91 22.18 2.97
C ALA A 200 -26.37 22.00 2.55
N VAL A 201 -27.26 22.70 3.22
CA VAL A 201 -28.69 22.78 2.87
C VAL A 201 -28.98 24.20 2.41
N GLU A 202 -29.54 24.32 1.21
CA GLU A 202 -29.99 25.57 0.60
C GLU A 202 -31.51 25.52 0.42
N GLY A 203 -32.22 26.62 0.65
CA GLY A 203 -33.68 26.72 0.53
C GLY A 203 -34.21 28.00 1.15
N LEU A 204 -35.14 27.91 2.09
CA LEU A 204 -35.62 29.06 2.91
C LEU A 204 -34.51 29.67 3.81
N GLY A 205 -33.39 28.98 3.95
CA GLY A 205 -32.15 29.43 4.58
C GLY A 205 -30.96 28.63 4.07
N SER A 206 -29.74 29.08 4.37
CA SER A 206 -28.49 28.36 4.07
C SER A 206 -27.85 27.92 5.38
N GLU A 207 -27.69 26.63 5.59
CA GLU A 207 -26.96 26.05 6.73
C GLU A 207 -25.92 25.06 6.23
N SER A 208 -24.76 25.02 6.89
CA SER A 208 -23.70 24.05 6.60
C SER A 208 -23.26 23.40 7.89
N THR A 209 -23.13 22.08 7.86
CA THR A 209 -22.80 21.23 9.01
C THR A 209 -21.89 20.10 8.58
N THR A 210 -21.31 19.39 9.55
CA THR A 210 -20.35 18.32 9.32
C THR A 210 -20.84 17.02 9.92
N ALA A 211 -20.63 15.92 9.21
CA ALA A 211 -20.97 14.58 9.67
C ALA A 211 -19.74 13.68 9.65
N PHE A 212 -19.66 12.78 10.62
CA PHE A 212 -18.70 11.67 10.58
C PHE A 212 -19.38 10.47 9.95
N GLY A 213 -18.59 9.59 9.33
CA GLY A 213 -19.13 8.38 8.76
C GLY A 213 -18.15 7.21 8.82
N GLY A 214 -18.59 6.09 8.29
CA GLY A 214 -17.78 4.90 8.15
C GLY A 214 -18.27 4.05 7.00
N ILE A 215 -17.37 3.27 6.41
CA ILE A 215 -17.70 2.32 5.36
C ILE A 215 -17.21 0.95 5.75
N ALA A 216 -18.01 -0.07 5.44
CA ALA A 216 -17.63 -1.47 5.50
C ALA A 216 -18.21 -2.17 4.26
N THR A 217 -17.37 -2.70 3.38
CA THR A 217 -17.79 -3.39 2.16
C THR A 217 -17.01 -4.67 1.94
N LEU A 218 -17.68 -5.68 1.43
CA LEU A 218 -17.12 -6.94 0.98
C LEU A 218 -17.42 -7.09 -0.51
N GLY A 219 -16.47 -7.55 -1.29
CA GLY A 219 -16.73 -7.81 -2.69
C GLY A 219 -15.70 -8.70 -3.36
N TRP A 220 -15.81 -8.77 -4.67
CA TRP A 220 -14.89 -9.51 -5.52
C TRP A 220 -14.38 -8.63 -6.65
N ARG A 221 -13.07 -8.64 -6.88
CA ARG A 221 -12.42 -7.89 -7.95
C ARG A 221 -11.67 -8.81 -8.91
N LEU A 222 -12.00 -8.69 -10.19
CA LEU A 222 -11.31 -9.31 -11.31
C LEU A 222 -10.26 -8.33 -11.84
N ARG A 223 -9.04 -8.82 -12.06
CA ARG A 223 -7.97 -8.06 -12.70
C ARG A 223 -7.47 -8.80 -13.93
N PHE A 224 -7.36 -8.06 -15.02
CA PHE A 224 -6.88 -8.52 -16.31
C PHE A 224 -5.38 -8.21 -16.47
N LYS A 225 -4.72 -8.90 -17.41
CA LYS A 225 -3.29 -8.70 -17.71
C LYS A 225 -2.96 -7.27 -18.16
N SER A 226 -3.94 -6.54 -18.70
CA SER A 226 -3.81 -5.13 -19.10
C SER A 226 -3.73 -4.15 -17.93
N GLY A 227 -3.86 -4.60 -16.69
CA GLY A 227 -3.99 -3.73 -15.51
C GLY A 227 -5.42 -3.25 -15.26
N PHE A 228 -6.32 -3.38 -16.24
CA PHE A 228 -7.74 -3.14 -16.06
C PHE A 228 -8.33 -4.07 -15.00
N ASN A 229 -9.26 -3.56 -14.21
CA ASN A 229 -9.97 -4.33 -13.20
C ASN A 229 -11.45 -3.94 -13.11
N ILE A 230 -12.26 -4.92 -12.73
CA ILE A 230 -13.70 -4.79 -12.50
C ILE A 230 -13.99 -5.42 -11.15
N GLY A 231 -14.69 -4.70 -10.27
CA GLY A 231 -15.12 -5.21 -8.98
C GLY A 231 -16.59 -4.97 -8.72
N ILE A 232 -17.19 -5.92 -8.02
CA ILE A 232 -18.54 -5.82 -7.49
C ILE A 232 -18.49 -6.08 -5.99
N GLY A 233 -19.28 -5.35 -5.21
CA GLY A 233 -19.32 -5.51 -3.76
C GLY A 233 -20.63 -5.05 -3.15
N ALA A 234 -20.83 -5.44 -1.90
CA ALA A 234 -21.95 -5.05 -1.09
C ALA A 234 -21.47 -4.74 0.34
N GLY A 235 -22.20 -3.91 1.05
CA GLY A 235 -21.87 -3.56 2.42
C GLY A 235 -22.77 -2.48 2.97
N ALA A 236 -22.21 -1.68 3.88
CA ALA A 236 -22.91 -0.58 4.50
C ALA A 236 -22.02 0.65 4.66
N THR A 237 -22.65 1.81 4.60
CA THR A 237 -22.07 3.10 4.97
C THR A 237 -22.87 3.66 6.14
N PHE A 238 -22.17 4.07 7.19
CA PHE A 238 -22.75 4.77 8.32
C PHE A 238 -22.49 6.27 8.18
N ILE A 239 -23.50 7.08 8.47
CA ILE A 239 -23.37 8.54 8.58
C ILE A 239 -23.98 8.95 9.92
N SER A 240 -23.24 9.73 10.71
CA SER A 240 -23.71 10.20 12.01
C SER A 240 -24.93 11.12 11.84
N PRO A 241 -25.84 11.17 12.84
CA PRO A 241 -26.92 12.14 12.90
C PRO A 241 -26.45 13.55 12.56
N ILE A 242 -27.18 14.20 11.66
CA ILE A 242 -26.91 15.58 11.26
C ILE A 242 -27.93 16.46 11.96
N THR A 243 -27.50 17.20 12.98
CA THR A 243 -28.35 18.20 13.63
C THR A 243 -28.34 19.47 12.77
N SER A 244 -29.48 19.78 12.15
CA SER A 244 -29.76 21.06 11.48
C SER A 244 -30.89 21.76 12.23
N ASN A 245 -30.80 23.08 12.35
CA ASN A 245 -31.82 23.89 13.02
C ASN A 245 -32.98 24.25 12.08
N ILE A 246 -32.80 24.08 10.78
CA ILE A 246 -33.73 24.54 9.75
C ILE A 246 -34.52 23.36 9.14
N VAL A 247 -33.89 22.20 8.94
CA VAL A 247 -34.49 21.06 8.23
C VAL A 247 -34.13 19.75 8.93
N VAL A 248 -35.10 18.85 9.09
CA VAL A 248 -34.83 17.47 9.50
C VAL A 248 -34.24 16.71 8.31
N ILE A 249 -32.98 16.31 8.41
CA ILE A 249 -32.24 15.59 7.36
C ILE A 249 -32.23 14.11 7.73
N GLU A 250 -33.06 13.29 7.05
CA GLU A 250 -33.07 11.82 7.21
C GLU A 250 -31.89 11.14 6.47
N PHE A 251 -30.68 11.73 6.57
CA PHE A 251 -29.49 11.25 5.88
C PHE A 251 -28.55 10.43 6.77
N ASP A 252 -28.86 10.30 8.05
CA ASP A 252 -28.06 9.56 9.02
C ASP A 252 -28.40 8.06 9.08
N GLY A 253 -27.61 7.32 9.86
CA GLY A 253 -27.77 5.90 10.10
C GLY A 253 -26.98 5.01 9.15
N PHE A 254 -27.30 3.70 9.19
CA PHE A 254 -26.69 2.68 8.33
C PHE A 254 -27.43 2.61 7.00
N ARG A 255 -26.68 2.74 5.92
CA ARG A 255 -27.18 2.66 4.54
C ARG A 255 -26.53 1.48 3.84
N PRO A 256 -27.31 0.55 3.27
CA PRO A 256 -26.74 -0.49 2.43
C PRO A 256 -26.12 0.14 1.20
N THR A 257 -25.00 -0.43 0.77
CA THR A 257 -24.19 0.05 -0.34
C THR A 257 -23.88 -1.11 -1.26
N LEU A 258 -24.30 -1.00 -2.52
CA LEU A 258 -23.83 -1.86 -3.61
C LEU A 258 -22.77 -1.10 -4.40
N ALA A 259 -21.59 -1.68 -4.54
CA ALA A 259 -20.47 -1.08 -5.23
C ALA A 259 -20.23 -1.78 -6.57
N LEU A 260 -20.15 -1.01 -7.67
CA LEU A 260 -19.53 -1.47 -8.91
C LEU A 260 -18.33 -0.56 -9.18
N ASP A 261 -17.14 -1.15 -9.32
CA ASP A 261 -15.91 -0.43 -9.63
C ASP A 261 -15.28 -0.92 -10.95
N LEU A 262 -14.78 0.06 -11.72
CA LEU A 262 -14.01 -0.12 -12.94
C LEU A 262 -12.72 0.68 -12.78
N GLY A 263 -11.57 0.06 -12.99
CA GLY A 263 -10.31 0.75 -12.73
C GLY A 263 -9.11 0.23 -13.46
N PHE A 264 -7.99 0.90 -13.24
CA PHE A 264 -6.69 0.53 -13.77
C PHE A 264 -5.65 0.52 -12.65
N THR A 265 -4.82 -0.52 -12.68
CA THR A 265 -3.72 -0.77 -11.75
C THR A 265 -2.39 -0.56 -12.47
N PHE A 266 -1.44 0.17 -11.86
CA PHE A 266 -0.12 0.50 -12.43
C PHE A 266 0.98 0.71 -11.37
#